data_AF-A0A2N9N0Z8-F1
#
_entry.id   AF-A0A2N9N0Z8-F1
#
_cell.length_a   1.000
_cell.length_b   1.000
_cell.length_c   1.000
_cell.angle_alpha   90.00
_cell.angle_beta   90.00
_cell.angle_gamma   90.00
#
_symmetry.space_group_name_H-M   'P 1'
#
loop_
_entity.id
_entity.type
_entity.pdbx_description
1 polymer ?
#
loop_
_entity_poly.entity_id
_entity_poly.type
_entity_poly.pdbx_seq_one_letter_code
_entity_poly.pdbx_strand_id
1 'polypeptide(L)'
;MLDCISQLAPPLRLGTMAFLAARNALRTNTTESIAQLTGGEFFHFHDARDLKAGLIAFSNDVPNYYVLSFRPTSLAPGLHALRLKIEDRRKLAIKSRSEYWIDSDSAR
;
A
#
# COMPACT_ATOMS: atom_id res chain seq x y z
N MET A 1 -1.21 -18.38 30.51
CA MET A 1 -2.41 -18.69 31.30
C MET A 1 -3.70 -18.08 30.69
N LEU A 2 -3.82 -18.02 29.35
CA LEU A 2 -4.98 -17.41 28.64
C LEU A 2 -5.75 -18.42 27.76
N ASP A 3 -5.20 -19.62 27.53
CA ASP A 3 -5.76 -20.60 26.61
C ASP A 3 -7.00 -21.34 27.16
N CYS A 4 -7.00 -21.67 28.46
CA CYS A 4 -8.06 -22.50 29.04
C CYS A 4 -9.42 -21.79 29.11
N ILE A 5 -9.43 -20.47 29.38
CA ILE A 5 -10.67 -19.67 29.46
C ILE A 5 -11.22 -19.41 28.06
N SER A 6 -10.33 -19.22 27.09
CA SER A 6 -10.69 -19.06 25.68
C SER A 6 -11.39 -20.32 25.16
N GLN A 7 -10.97 -21.53 25.57
CA GLN A 7 -11.62 -22.77 25.14
C GLN A 7 -13.06 -22.97 25.63
N LEU A 8 -13.49 -22.29 26.69
CA LEU A 8 -14.76 -22.55 27.38
C LEU A 8 -15.93 -21.67 26.90
N ALA A 9 -15.68 -20.58 26.16
CA ALA A 9 -16.73 -19.69 25.65
C ALA A 9 -16.42 -19.17 24.24
N PRO A 10 -17.18 -19.59 23.20
CA PRO A 10 -16.97 -19.18 21.81
C PRO A 10 -16.85 -17.66 21.55
N PRO A 11 -17.67 -16.76 22.16
CA PRO A 11 -17.60 -15.33 21.84
C PRO A 11 -16.32 -14.65 22.33
N LEU A 12 -15.72 -15.12 23.44
CA LEU A 12 -14.45 -14.57 23.95
C LEU A 12 -13.26 -14.96 23.07
N ARG A 13 -13.32 -16.11 22.39
CA ARG A 13 -12.32 -16.49 21.36
C ARG A 13 -12.37 -15.54 20.19
N LEU A 14 -13.57 -15.24 19.70
CA LEU A 14 -13.75 -14.30 18.59
C LEU A 14 -13.23 -12.91 18.95
N GLY A 15 -13.51 -12.41 20.16
CA GLY A 15 -12.97 -11.14 20.65
C GLY A 15 -11.43 -11.12 20.71
N THR A 16 -10.82 -12.16 21.26
CA THR A 16 -9.35 -12.28 21.33
C THR A 16 -8.71 -12.37 19.95
N MET A 17 -9.29 -13.16 19.04
CA MET A 17 -8.81 -13.29 17.67
C MET A 17 -8.96 -11.99 16.87
N ALA A 18 -10.07 -11.27 17.05
CA ALA A 18 -10.26 -9.95 16.44
C ALA A 18 -9.25 -8.93 16.97
N PHE A 19 -8.96 -8.93 18.27
CA PHE A 19 -7.95 -8.07 18.87
C PHE A 19 -6.54 -8.37 18.37
N LEU A 20 -6.17 -9.66 18.27
CA LEU A 20 -4.88 -10.07 17.71
C LEU A 20 -4.76 -9.69 16.24
N ALA A 21 -5.81 -9.90 15.44
CA ALA A 21 -5.84 -9.50 14.04
C ALA A 21 -5.68 -7.98 13.89
N ALA A 22 -6.40 -7.18 14.70
CA ALA A 22 -6.26 -5.73 14.72
C ALA A 22 -4.85 -5.27 15.12
N ARG A 23 -4.28 -5.85 16.19
CA ARG A 23 -2.90 -5.57 16.61
C ARG A 23 -1.89 -5.91 15.52
N ASN A 24 -2.05 -7.04 14.84
CA ASN A 24 -1.14 -7.45 13.78
C ASN A 24 -1.29 -6.57 12.53
N ALA A 25 -2.51 -6.13 12.21
CA ALA A 25 -2.77 -5.16 11.15
C ALA A 25 -2.11 -3.79 11.46
N LEU A 26 -1.98 -3.41 12.74
CA LEU A 26 -1.22 -2.22 13.13
C LEU A 26 0.30 -2.39 13.03
N ARG A 27 0.83 -3.61 12.90
CA ARG A 27 2.27 -3.87 12.70
C ARG A 27 2.69 -3.75 11.22
N THR A 28 1.87 -3.13 10.37
CA THR A 28 2.23 -2.82 8.99
C THR A 28 3.39 -1.83 8.95
N ASN A 29 4.36 -2.08 8.08
CA ASN A 29 5.43 -1.14 7.80
C ASN A 29 4.82 0.12 7.13
N THR A 30 4.83 1.25 7.86
CA THR A 30 4.25 2.51 7.39
C THR A 30 4.88 2.96 6.07
N THR A 31 6.19 2.75 5.90
CA THR A 31 6.92 3.13 4.70
C THR A 31 6.50 2.29 3.50
N GLU A 32 6.30 0.98 3.69
CA GLU A 32 5.76 0.10 2.66
C GLU A 32 4.35 0.50 2.25
N SER A 33 3.50 0.83 3.23
CA SER A 33 2.13 1.26 2.97
C SER A 33 2.09 2.58 2.18
N ILE A 34 2.95 3.54 2.53
CA ILE A 34 3.09 4.81 1.78
C ILE A 34 3.62 4.56 0.36
N ALA A 35 4.61 3.68 0.20
CA ALA A 35 5.12 3.31 -1.12
C ALA A 35 3.99 2.75 -1.99
N GLN A 36 3.18 1.82 -1.47
CA GLN A 36 2.05 1.24 -2.21
C GLN A 36 0.97 2.27 -2.55
N LEU A 37 0.59 3.15 -1.61
CA LEU A 37 -0.41 4.22 -1.84
C LEU A 37 0.02 5.22 -2.92
N THR A 38 1.32 5.48 -3.01
CA THR A 38 1.89 6.37 -4.04
C THR A 38 2.11 5.67 -5.39
N GLY A 39 1.82 4.37 -5.48
CA GLY A 39 2.07 3.54 -6.66
C GLY A 39 3.53 3.12 -6.83
N GLY A 40 4.35 3.29 -5.80
CA GLY A 40 5.72 2.84 -5.73
C GLY A 40 5.86 1.42 -5.18
N GLU A 41 7.11 1.04 -4.90
CA GLU A 41 7.49 -0.27 -4.38
C GLU A 41 8.37 -0.13 -3.15
N PHE A 42 8.35 -1.15 -2.30
CA PHE A 42 9.18 -1.22 -1.11
C PHE A 42 10.04 -2.47 -1.16
N PHE A 43 11.34 -2.32 -0.99
CA PHE A 43 12.30 -3.41 -0.94
C PHE A 43 12.84 -3.55 0.49
N HIS A 44 12.57 -4.69 1.12
CA HIS A 44 13.19 -5.03 2.40
C HIS A 44 14.65 -5.43 2.15
N PHE A 45 15.57 -4.92 2.95
CA PHE A 45 16.98 -5.33 2.93
C PHE A 45 17.53 -5.39 4.35
N HIS A 46 18.22 -6.48 4.67
CA HIS A 46 18.90 -6.64 5.97
C HIS A 46 20.42 -6.54 5.83
N ASP A 47 20.93 -6.77 4.62
CA ASP A 47 22.34 -6.70 4.29
C ASP A 47 22.58 -6.15 2.86
N ALA A 48 23.86 -6.07 2.48
CA ALA A 48 24.26 -5.58 1.16
C ALA A 48 23.83 -6.52 0.01
N ARG A 49 23.62 -7.81 0.27
CA ARG A 49 23.18 -8.77 -0.73
C ARG A 49 21.71 -8.55 -1.07
N ASP A 50 20.87 -8.38 -0.06
CA ASP A 50 19.44 -8.06 -0.24
C ASP A 50 19.27 -6.75 -0.99
N LEU A 51 20.03 -5.71 -0.61
CA LEU A 51 19.99 -4.42 -1.29
C LEU A 51 20.38 -4.55 -2.77
N LYS A 52 21.46 -5.28 -3.07
CA LYS A 52 21.89 -5.52 -4.45
C LYS A 52 20.82 -6.28 -5.24
N ALA A 53 20.19 -7.28 -4.63
CA ALA A 53 19.11 -8.04 -5.27
C ALA A 53 17.90 -7.15 -5.59
N GLY A 54 17.49 -6.30 -4.65
CA GLY A 54 16.41 -5.33 -4.86
C GLY A 54 16.73 -4.33 -5.97
N LEU A 55 17.96 -3.81 -6.01
CA LEU A 55 18.38 -2.88 -7.06
C LEU A 55 18.41 -3.52 -8.45
N ILE A 56 18.84 -4.79 -8.55
CA ILE A 56 18.81 -5.54 -9.81
C ILE A 56 17.35 -5.74 -10.26
N ALA A 57 16.46 -6.14 -9.34
CA ALA A 57 15.05 -6.32 -9.66
C ALA A 57 14.43 -5.00 -10.18
N PHE A 58 14.65 -3.90 -9.46
CA PHE A 58 14.21 -2.57 -9.90
C PHE A 58 14.78 -2.20 -11.28
N SER A 59 16.07 -2.42 -11.51
CA SER A 59 16.73 -2.09 -12.78
C SER A 59 16.17 -2.86 -13.97
N ASN A 60 15.71 -4.10 -13.76
CA ASN A 60 15.05 -4.89 -14.81
C ASN A 60 13.66 -4.35 -15.16
N ASP A 61 12.98 -3.74 -14.20
CA ASP A 61 11.64 -3.19 -14.39
C ASP A 61 11.67 -1.75 -14.94
N VAL A 62 12.70 -0.95 -14.64
CA VAL A 62 12.87 0.46 -15.06
C VAL A 62 12.49 0.72 -16.54
N PRO A 63 12.97 -0.06 -17.53
CA PRO A 63 12.63 0.18 -18.94
C PRO A 63 11.14 0.01 -19.27
N ASN A 64 10.39 -0.69 -18.42
CA ASN A 64 8.96 -0.97 -18.60
C ASN A 64 8.06 -0.01 -17.81
N TYR A 65 8.62 0.98 -17.09
CA TYR A 65 7.84 1.97 -16.35
C TYR A 65 7.30 3.07 -17.25
N TYR A 66 5.99 3.27 -17.21
CA TYR A 66 5.30 4.37 -17.89
C TYR A 66 4.76 5.36 -16.85
N VAL A 67 5.23 6.61 -16.92
CA VAL A 67 4.74 7.69 -16.04
C VAL A 67 3.61 8.42 -16.74
N LEU A 68 2.43 8.42 -16.11
CA LEU A 68 1.26 9.16 -16.57
C LEU A 68 1.05 10.38 -15.67
N SER A 69 1.15 11.57 -16.24
CA SER A 69 0.79 12.82 -15.58
C SER A 69 -0.62 13.22 -15.97
N PHE A 70 -1.42 13.64 -15.00
CA PHE A 70 -2.75 14.22 -15.23
C PHE A 70 -2.84 15.57 -14.52
N ARG A 71 -3.73 16.43 -15.00
CA ARG A 71 -4.05 17.69 -14.34
C ARG A 71 -5.42 17.54 -13.66
N PRO A 72 -5.55 17.83 -12.35
CA PRO A 72 -6.84 17.79 -11.67
C PRO A 72 -7.86 18.69 -12.36
N THR A 73 -9.07 18.16 -12.59
CA THR A 73 -10.20 18.97 -13.12
C THR A 73 -10.90 19.73 -12.00
N SER A 74 -10.97 19.14 -10.80
CA SER A 74 -11.47 19.79 -9.60
C SER A 74 -10.29 20.18 -8.72
N LEU A 75 -10.29 21.43 -8.25
CA LEU A 75 -9.35 21.95 -7.25
C LEU A 75 -9.98 21.98 -5.85
N ALA A 76 -11.09 21.30 -5.63
CA ALA A 76 -11.73 21.25 -4.31
C ALA A 76 -10.72 20.73 -3.26
N PRO A 77 -10.57 21.39 -2.10
CA PRO A 77 -9.69 20.89 -1.05
C PRO A 77 -10.14 19.52 -0.54
N GLY A 78 -9.18 18.68 -0.13
CA GLY A 78 -9.43 17.37 0.47
C GLY A 78 -8.84 16.20 -0.32
N LEU A 79 -9.33 14.99 -0.01
CA LEU A 79 -8.87 13.74 -0.61
C LEU A 79 -9.58 13.47 -1.93
N HIS A 80 -8.81 13.12 -2.95
CA HIS A 80 -9.30 12.78 -4.27
C HIS A 80 -8.82 11.39 -4.67
N ALA A 81 -9.69 10.60 -5.29
CA ALA A 81 -9.37 9.29 -5.81
C ALA A 81 -8.93 9.35 -7.29
N LEU A 82 -7.94 8.53 -7.64
CA LEU A 82 -7.43 8.29 -8.98
C LEU A 82 -7.77 6.87 -9.40
N ARG A 83 -8.31 6.73 -10.60
CA ARG A 83 -8.64 5.43 -11.19
C ARG A 83 -8.01 5.32 -12.56
N LEU A 84 -7.04 4.41 -12.67
CA LEU A 84 -6.45 4.02 -13.95
C LEU A 84 -7.20 2.81 -14.50
N LYS A 85 -7.69 2.91 -15.74
CA LYS A 85 -8.28 1.80 -16.48
C LYS A 85 -7.43 1.56 -17.72
N ILE A 86 -6.98 0.33 -17.91
CA ILE A 86 -6.29 -0.11 -19.13
C ILE A 86 -7.25 -1.03 -19.88
N GLU A 87 -7.47 -0.73 -21.16
CA GLU A 87 -8.27 -1.61 -22.03
C GLU A 87 -7.55 -2.93 -22.25
N ASP A 88 -8.31 -4.03 -22.21
CA ASP A 88 -7.88 -5.43 -22.09
C ASP A 88 -6.49 -5.73 -22.70
N ARG A 89 -5.49 -5.84 -21.81
CA ARG A 89 -4.17 -6.41 -22.11
C ARG A 89 -3.88 -7.52 -21.12
N ARG A 90 -3.80 -8.75 -21.63
CA ARG A 90 -3.41 -9.91 -20.83
C ARG A 90 -1.97 -9.74 -20.31
N LYS A 91 -1.81 -9.86 -18.98
CA LYS A 91 -0.54 -9.90 -18.21
C LYS A 91 0.19 -8.56 -18.01
N LEU A 92 -0.49 -7.51 -17.54
CA LEU A 92 0.18 -6.32 -16.99
C LEU A 92 0.00 -6.23 -15.47
N ALA A 93 1.09 -5.97 -14.74
CA ALA A 93 1.02 -5.53 -13.35
C ALA A 93 0.90 -4.00 -13.34
N ILE A 94 -0.19 -3.48 -12.78
CA ILE A 94 -0.43 -2.03 -12.70
C ILE A 94 -0.07 -1.57 -11.30
N LYS A 95 0.87 -0.62 -11.20
CA LYS A 95 1.17 0.12 -9.98
C LYS A 95 0.88 1.59 -10.25
N SER A 96 -0.04 2.17 -9.49
CA SER A 96 -0.47 3.54 -9.68
C SER A 96 -0.90 4.15 -8.35
N ARG A 97 -0.61 5.43 -8.17
CA ARG A 97 -1.19 6.23 -7.09
C ARG A 97 -2.71 6.16 -7.16
N SER A 98 -3.35 5.79 -6.06
CA SER A 98 -4.82 5.70 -5.96
C SER A 98 -5.46 6.98 -5.44
N GLU A 99 -4.72 7.83 -4.75
CA GLU A 99 -5.27 9.01 -4.07
C GLU A 99 -4.28 10.17 -4.03
N TYR A 100 -4.80 11.39 -3.94
CA TYR A 100 -4.00 12.59 -3.69
C TYR A 100 -4.80 13.59 -2.85
N TRP A 101 -4.08 14.48 -2.17
CA TRP A 101 -4.65 15.52 -1.33
C TRP A 101 -4.45 16.89 -1.98
N ILE A 102 -5.49 17.72 -1.99
CA ILE A 102 -5.40 19.14 -2.35
C ILE A 102 -5.57 19.95 -1.08
N ASP A 103 -4.62 20.84 -0.79
CA ASP A 103 -4.73 21.77 0.33
C ASP A 103 -5.66 22.95 -0.02
N SER A 104 -6.32 23.51 0.99
CA SER A 104 -7.10 24.75 0.88
C SER A 104 -6.33 25.91 0.25
N ASP A 105 -5.03 26.03 0.52
CA ASP A 105 -4.20 27.09 -0.05
C ASP A 105 -3.86 26.85 -1.52
N SER A 106 -3.89 25.58 -1.97
CA SER A 106 -3.62 25.19 -3.35
C SER A 106 -4.83 25.36 -4.27
N ALA A 107 -6.01 25.55 -3.70
CA ALA A 107 -7.29 25.68 -4.38
C ALA A 107 -7.67 27.14 -4.73
N ARG A 108 -6.87 28.11 -4.26
CA ARG A 108 -7.09 29.56 -4.44
C ARG A 108 -6.54 30.10 -5.75
#